data_AF-A0A2H6NI19-F1
#
_entry.id   AF-A0A2H6NI19-F1
#
_cell.length_a   1.000
_cell.length_b   1.000
_cell.length_c   1.000
_cell.angle_alpha   90.00
_cell.angle_beta   90.00
_cell.angle_gamma   90.00
#
_symmetry.space_group_name_H-M   'P 1'
#
loop_
_entity.id
_entity.type
_entity.pdbx_description
1 polymer ?
#
loop_
_entity_poly.entity_id
_entity_poly.type
_entity_poly.pdbx_seq_one_letter_code
_entity_poly.pdbx_strand_id
1 'polypeptide(L)'
;MSLKRSSCPSSDCSSQMSSGHSVAVMGIDFTLRYFYKVLMDLLPVCNQDGGNKIRCFIMEDRGYLVAHPTLIDPKGHAPVEQQHITHKEPLVANDILNHPNFVKKNLCNSFSDRTVQRFYKFNSSLMGDLTNLVHGSHCSKYKLTRIPGTNAFVGIVNETCDSLAFCACSMVDRLCLNCHRMEQNECECPCECPLEVN
;
A
#
# COMPACT_ATOMS: atom_id res chain seq x y z
N MET A 1 -19.54 -9.70 15.90
CA MET A 1 -18.76 -10.94 15.71
C MET A 1 -19.66 -11.94 14.99
N SER A 2 -19.68 -11.93 13.66
CA SER A 2 -20.47 -12.88 12.86
C SER A 2 -19.55 -13.96 12.32
N LEU A 3 -19.68 -15.17 12.85
CA LEU A 3 -19.00 -16.37 12.34
C LEU A 3 -19.74 -16.86 11.09
N LYS A 4 -19.29 -16.47 9.89
CA LYS A 4 -19.69 -17.17 8.66
C LYS A 4 -18.85 -18.44 8.55
N ARG A 5 -19.46 -19.60 8.85
CA ARG A 5 -18.90 -20.91 8.56
C ARG A 5 -19.20 -21.26 7.11
N SER A 6 -18.18 -21.29 6.25
CA SER A 6 -18.27 -21.95 4.95
C SER A 6 -17.94 -23.43 5.15
N SER A 7 -18.95 -24.28 5.28
CA SER A 7 -18.81 -25.73 5.38
C SER A 7 -18.87 -26.39 3.99
N CYS A 8 -17.82 -27.10 3.58
CA CYS A 8 -17.86 -28.03 2.45
C CYS A 8 -18.44 -29.38 2.90
N PRO A 9 -19.23 -30.08 2.06
CA PRO A 9 -19.81 -31.37 2.39
C PRO A 9 -18.73 -32.47 2.33
N SER A 10 -18.74 -33.33 3.33
CA SER A 10 -17.83 -34.47 3.51
C SER A 10 -18.24 -35.67 2.67
N SER A 11 -17.34 -36.15 1.82
CA SER A 11 -17.33 -37.54 1.35
C SER A 11 -15.89 -38.07 1.44
N ASP A 12 -15.75 -39.20 2.14
CA ASP A 12 -14.51 -39.89 2.52
C ASP A 12 -13.44 -40.00 1.43
N CYS A 13 -12.20 -39.63 1.78
CA CYS A 13 -11.00 -40.24 1.22
C CYS A 13 -9.89 -40.21 2.27
N SER A 14 -9.60 -41.37 2.88
CA SER A 14 -8.49 -41.54 3.81
C SER A 14 -7.18 -41.72 3.05
N SER A 15 -6.34 -40.68 3.03
CA SER A 15 -4.90 -40.81 2.76
C SER A 15 -4.12 -39.56 3.21
N GLN A 16 -3.28 -39.76 4.24
CA GLN A 16 -2.20 -38.89 4.74
C GLN A 16 -2.49 -37.38 4.86
N MET A 17 -2.83 -36.99 6.09
CA MET A 17 -2.94 -35.60 6.51
C MET A 17 -1.54 -34.96 6.59
N SER A 18 -1.10 -34.33 5.49
CA SER A 18 -0.07 -33.31 5.55
C SER A 18 -0.54 -32.18 6.47
N SER A 19 0.30 -31.81 7.45
CA SER A 19 0.06 -30.84 8.52
C SER A 19 -0.02 -29.37 8.02
N GLY A 20 -0.77 -29.10 6.95
CA GLY A 20 -0.80 -27.79 6.30
C GLY A 20 -2.19 -27.33 5.84
N HIS A 21 -3.28 -27.98 6.29
CA HIS A 21 -4.62 -27.64 5.83
C HIS A 21 -5.29 -26.63 6.78
N SER A 22 -5.60 -25.44 6.25
CA SER A 22 -6.41 -24.43 6.94
C SER A 22 -7.86 -24.93 7.05
N VAL A 23 -8.35 -25.16 8.28
CA VAL A 23 -9.70 -25.72 8.54
C VAL A 23 -10.79 -24.64 8.53
N ALA A 24 -10.44 -23.40 8.90
CA ALA A 24 -11.35 -22.26 8.90
C ALA A 24 -10.59 -20.93 8.82
N VAL A 25 -11.25 -19.89 8.33
CA VAL A 25 -10.75 -18.51 8.33
C VAL A 25 -11.70 -17.66 9.16
N MET A 26 -11.16 -16.81 10.03
CA MET A 26 -11.94 -15.83 10.80
C MET A 26 -11.77 -14.45 10.18
N GLY A 27 -12.89 -13.77 9.93
CA GLY A 27 -12.93 -12.39 9.47
C GLY A 27 -13.51 -11.46 10.53
N ILE A 28 -13.11 -10.19 10.47
CA ILE A 28 -13.67 -9.11 11.28
C ILE A 28 -13.81 -7.86 10.43
N ASP A 29 -14.92 -7.16 10.59
CA ASP A 29 -15.21 -5.92 9.86
C ASP A 29 -15.03 -4.73 10.81
N PHE A 30 -14.30 -3.71 10.34
CA PHE A 30 -14.15 -2.43 11.02
C PHE A 30 -14.48 -1.30 10.07
N THR A 31 -15.05 -0.20 10.60
CA THR A 31 -15.11 1.03 9.81
C THR A 31 -13.71 1.64 9.72
N LEU A 32 -13.35 2.21 8.57
CA LEU A 32 -12.03 2.83 8.36
C LEU A 32 -11.71 3.91 9.40
N ARG A 33 -12.71 4.72 9.77
CA ARG A 33 -12.58 5.72 10.83
C ARG A 33 -12.22 5.10 12.18
N TYR A 34 -12.88 4.01 12.56
CA TYR A 34 -12.59 3.33 13.81
C TYR A 34 -11.19 2.71 13.78
N PHE A 35 -10.83 2.03 12.69
CA PHE A 35 -9.51 1.43 12.54
C PHE A 35 -8.37 2.45 12.64
N TYR A 36 -8.53 3.61 11.98
CA TYR A 36 -7.54 4.68 12.08
C TYR A 36 -7.49 5.32 13.47
N LYS A 37 -8.63 5.48 14.16
CA LYS A 37 -8.62 5.93 15.55
C LYS A 37 -7.80 4.99 16.43
N VAL A 38 -7.99 3.68 16.28
CA VAL A 38 -7.19 2.66 17.00
C VAL A 38 -5.70 2.80 16.68
N LEU A 39 -5.34 3.03 15.41
CA LEU A 39 -3.95 3.29 15.02
C LEU A 39 -3.34 4.49 15.75
N MET A 40 -4.07 5.62 15.81
CA MET A 40 -3.63 6.82 16.51
C MET A 40 -3.48 6.58 18.02
N ASP A 41 -4.41 5.85 18.63
CA ASP A 41 -4.39 5.52 20.05
C ASP A 41 -3.21 4.59 20.41
N LEU A 42 -2.83 3.69 19.50
CA LEU A 42 -1.68 2.78 19.67
C LEU A 42 -0.32 3.45 19.39
N LEU A 43 -0.29 4.52 18.60
CA LEU A 43 0.93 5.24 18.22
C LEU A 43 0.84 6.70 18.69
N PRO A 44 1.24 7.00 19.94
CA PRO A 44 1.11 8.35 20.52
C PRO A 44 1.81 9.44 19.73
N VAL A 45 2.87 9.09 18.98
CA VAL A 45 3.60 10.00 18.10
C VAL A 45 2.70 10.59 17.00
N CYS A 46 1.68 9.84 16.58
CA CYS A 46 0.72 10.25 15.55
C CYS A 46 -0.37 11.20 16.07
N ASN A 47 -0.51 11.35 17.39
CA ASN A 47 -1.46 12.24 18.06
C ASN A 47 -0.83 13.59 18.48
N GLN A 48 0.38 13.89 18.03
CA GLN A 48 1.05 15.13 18.41
C GLN A 48 0.58 16.31 17.55
N ASP A 49 -0.35 17.10 18.10
CA ASP A 49 -0.88 18.34 17.48
C ASP A 49 0.06 19.57 17.63
N GLY A 50 1.28 19.38 18.13
CA GLY A 50 2.20 20.42 18.59
C GLY A 50 3.02 21.15 17.51
N GLY A 51 2.48 21.36 16.31
CA GLY A 51 3.08 22.23 15.27
C GLY A 51 3.91 21.54 14.18
N ASN A 52 4.23 20.24 14.29
CA ASN A 52 4.79 19.45 13.20
C ASN A 52 3.68 18.63 12.52
N LYS A 53 3.62 18.64 11.18
CA LYS A 53 2.62 17.85 10.42
C LYS A 53 3.05 16.37 10.41
N ILE A 54 2.86 15.68 11.53
CA ILE A 54 3.08 14.23 11.61
C ILE A 54 1.87 13.51 11.02
N ARG A 55 2.12 12.64 10.04
CA ARG A 55 1.11 11.81 9.38
C ARG A 55 1.50 10.36 9.54
N CYS A 56 0.53 9.54 9.90
CA CYS A 56 0.75 8.10 10.04
C CYS A 56 -0.21 7.34 9.14
N PHE A 57 0.28 6.26 8.55
CA PHE A 57 -0.49 5.44 7.64
C PHE A 57 -0.11 3.97 7.76
N ILE A 58 -1.01 3.10 7.29
CA ILE A 58 -0.73 1.69 7.05
C ILE A 58 -0.92 1.44 5.57
N MET A 59 0.03 0.74 4.95
CA MET A 59 -0.09 0.25 3.58
C MET A 59 0.16 -1.24 3.50
N GLU A 60 -0.44 -1.91 2.52
CA GLU A 60 -0.09 -3.29 2.17
C GLU A 60 1.14 -3.36 1.25
N ASP A 61 1.59 -4.59 0.97
CA ASP A 61 2.80 -4.84 0.18
C ASP A 61 2.70 -4.54 -1.33
N ARG A 62 1.53 -4.07 -1.80
CA ARG A 62 1.38 -3.47 -3.13
C ARG A 62 1.33 -1.94 -3.09
N GLY A 63 1.46 -1.33 -1.91
CA GLY A 63 1.47 0.13 -1.72
C GLY A 63 0.08 0.77 -1.60
N TYR A 64 -1.00 -0.01 -1.54
CA TYR A 64 -2.34 0.51 -1.26
C TYR A 64 -2.52 0.79 0.23
N LEU A 65 -3.16 1.91 0.54
CA LEU A 65 -3.35 2.39 1.90
C LEU A 65 -4.53 1.68 2.56
N VAL A 66 -4.27 1.09 3.72
CA VAL A 66 -5.28 0.48 4.61
C VAL A 66 -5.78 1.52 5.63
N ALA A 67 -4.90 2.42 6.07
CA ALA A 67 -5.22 3.50 6.99
C ALA A 67 -4.42 4.75 6.63
N HIS A 68 -5.09 5.90 6.51
CA HIS A 68 -4.46 7.17 6.15
C HIS A 68 -5.47 8.31 6.44
N PRO A 69 -5.04 9.51 6.90
CA PRO A 69 -5.98 10.58 7.25
C PRO A 69 -6.97 10.96 6.12
N THR A 70 -6.51 10.96 4.86
CA THR A 70 -7.35 11.28 3.69
C THR A 70 -8.39 10.21 3.34
N LEU A 71 -8.31 9.00 3.90
CA LEU A 71 -9.32 7.95 3.71
C LEU A 71 -10.56 8.17 4.59
N ILE A 72 -10.45 9.01 5.62
CA ILE A 72 -11.48 9.22 6.64
C ILE A 72 -12.10 10.61 6.53
N ASP A 73 -11.45 11.48 5.75
CA ASP A 73 -11.95 12.80 5.43
C ASP A 73 -13.26 12.66 4.62
N PRO A 74 -14.39 13.18 5.14
CA PRO A 74 -15.68 13.13 4.47
C PRO A 74 -15.71 13.87 3.12
N LYS A 75 -14.68 14.65 2.78
CA LYS A 75 -14.57 15.36 1.50
C LYS A 75 -13.94 14.54 0.37
N GLY A 76 -13.49 13.30 0.61
CA GLY A 76 -12.84 12.48 -0.42
C GLY A 76 -13.76 12.08 -1.58
N HIS A 77 -13.38 12.44 -2.82
CA HIS A 77 -14.16 12.19 -4.05
C HIS A 77 -13.81 10.89 -4.79
N ALA A 78 -12.93 10.04 -4.24
CA ALA A 78 -12.47 8.81 -4.90
C ALA A 78 -12.80 7.56 -4.08
N PRO A 79 -13.04 6.39 -4.72
CA PRO A 79 -13.27 5.13 -4.02
C PRO A 79 -12.14 4.87 -3.01
N VAL A 80 -12.53 4.75 -1.74
CA VAL A 80 -11.60 4.67 -0.61
C VAL A 80 -10.65 3.46 -0.73
N GLU A 81 -11.09 2.41 -1.42
CA GLU A 81 -10.40 1.13 -1.56
C GLU A 81 -9.23 1.11 -2.58
N GLN A 82 -8.86 2.24 -3.19
CA GLN A 82 -7.86 2.27 -4.29
C GLN A 82 -6.81 3.38 -4.14
N GLN A 83 -6.66 3.97 -2.94
CA GLN A 83 -5.67 5.02 -2.74
C GLN A 83 -4.29 4.41 -2.53
N HIS A 84 -3.42 4.58 -3.53
CA HIS A 84 -2.04 4.13 -3.50
C HIS A 84 -1.13 5.19 -2.87
N ILE A 85 -0.02 4.77 -2.24
CA ILE A 85 0.96 5.66 -1.60
C ILE A 85 1.51 6.72 -2.57
N THR A 86 1.66 6.40 -3.86
CA THR A 86 2.14 7.34 -4.89
C THR A 86 1.22 8.55 -5.10
N HIS A 87 -0.07 8.42 -4.78
CA HIS A 87 -1.04 9.52 -4.86
C HIS A 87 -1.10 10.38 -3.60
N LYS A 88 -0.86 9.79 -2.43
CA LYS A 88 -1.09 10.45 -1.14
C LYS A 88 0.18 10.90 -0.45
N GLU A 89 1.28 10.21 -0.72
CA GLU A 89 2.60 10.47 -0.16
C GLU A 89 3.67 10.45 -1.28
N PRO A 90 3.57 11.33 -2.29
CA PRO A 90 4.46 11.29 -3.46
C PRO A 90 5.94 11.51 -3.11
N LEU A 91 6.26 12.32 -2.09
CA LEU A 91 7.63 12.50 -1.60
C LEU A 91 8.22 11.19 -1.08
N VAL A 92 7.45 10.50 -0.24
CA VAL A 92 7.83 9.21 0.35
C VAL A 92 7.92 8.15 -0.75
N ALA A 93 6.94 8.08 -1.64
CA ALA A 93 6.93 7.11 -2.74
C ALA A 93 8.15 7.29 -3.66
N ASN A 94 8.50 8.53 -4.01
CA ASN A 94 9.66 8.81 -4.86
C ASN A 94 10.98 8.43 -4.21
N ASP A 95 11.16 8.68 -2.90
CA ASP A 95 12.36 8.27 -2.18
C ASP A 95 12.44 6.74 -2.03
N ILE A 96 11.34 6.09 -1.67
CA ILE A 96 11.26 4.64 -1.47
C ILE A 96 11.69 3.86 -2.73
N LEU A 97 11.39 4.36 -3.94
CA LEU A 97 11.78 3.70 -5.18
C LEU A 97 13.29 3.65 -5.40
N ASN A 98 14.04 4.55 -4.78
CA ASN A 98 15.50 4.55 -4.84
C ASN A 98 16.14 3.52 -3.90
N HIS A 99 15.37 2.90 -3.00
CA HIS A 99 15.91 1.87 -2.12
C HIS A 99 16.17 0.57 -2.89
N PRO A 100 17.44 0.13 -2.98
CA PRO A 100 17.77 -1.08 -3.71
C PRO A 100 17.09 -2.30 -3.07
N ASN A 101 16.48 -3.14 -3.90
CA ASN A 101 15.84 -4.40 -3.51
C ASN A 101 14.65 -4.29 -2.55
N PHE A 102 14.15 -3.09 -2.26
CA PHE A 102 12.98 -2.91 -1.40
C PHE A 102 11.68 -2.86 -2.19
N VAL A 103 11.63 -2.10 -3.28
CA VAL A 103 10.47 -2.03 -4.17
C VAL A 103 10.83 -2.55 -5.55
N LYS A 104 9.92 -3.31 -6.15
CA LYS A 104 9.99 -3.72 -7.55
C LYS A 104 8.74 -3.27 -8.28
N LYS A 105 8.93 -2.72 -9.47
CA LYS A 105 7.81 -2.52 -10.40
C LYS A 105 7.61 -3.79 -11.20
N ASN A 106 6.38 -4.27 -11.24
CA ASN A 106 5.99 -5.50 -11.91
C ASN A 106 4.94 -5.22 -12.99
N LEU A 107 4.88 -6.12 -13.95
CA LEU A 107 3.89 -6.16 -15.02
C LEU A 107 3.04 -7.44 -14.88
N CYS A 108 1.74 -7.33 -15.12
CA CYS A 108 0.84 -8.47 -15.21
C CYS A 108 -0.05 -8.33 -16.44
N ASN A 109 -0.07 -9.34 -17.30
CA ASN A 109 -0.93 -9.36 -18.47
C ASN A 109 -2.32 -9.86 -18.08
N SER A 110 -3.35 -9.03 -18.26
CA SER A 110 -4.74 -9.44 -18.23
C SER A 110 -5.19 -9.75 -19.65
N PHE A 111 -5.25 -11.03 -20.00
CA PHE A 111 -5.71 -11.46 -21.33
C PHE A 111 -7.21 -11.29 -21.52
N SER A 112 -8.00 -11.35 -20.43
CA SER A 112 -9.45 -11.10 -20.48
C SER A 112 -9.75 -9.65 -20.84
N ASP A 113 -9.03 -8.71 -20.23
CA ASP A 113 -9.25 -7.27 -20.42
C ASP A 113 -8.40 -6.72 -21.58
N ARG A 114 -7.49 -7.53 -22.13
CA ARG A 114 -6.46 -7.14 -23.10
C ARG A 114 -5.62 -5.95 -22.61
N THR A 115 -5.23 -5.99 -21.34
CA THR A 115 -4.39 -4.96 -20.72
C THR A 115 -3.13 -5.54 -20.10
N VAL A 116 -2.13 -4.68 -19.93
CA VAL A 116 -0.93 -4.92 -19.13
C VAL A 116 -1.01 -3.99 -17.93
N GLN A 117 -1.12 -4.57 -16.75
CA GLN A 117 -1.19 -3.86 -15.47
C GLN A 117 0.21 -3.65 -14.90
N ARG A 118 0.56 -2.41 -14.60
CA ARG A 118 1.75 -2.01 -13.86
C ARG A 118 1.40 -1.83 -12.40
N PHE A 119 2.15 -2.48 -11.52
CA PHE A 119 1.94 -2.38 -10.08
C PHE A 119 3.26 -2.51 -9.32
N TYR A 120 3.24 -2.12 -8.06
CA TYR A 120 4.38 -2.20 -7.17
C TYR A 120 4.33 -3.46 -6.31
N LYS A 121 5.50 -3.99 -5.98
CA LYS A 121 5.66 -5.00 -4.94
C LYS A 121 6.76 -4.57 -3.98
N PHE A 122 6.38 -4.35 -2.74
CA PHE A 122 7.24 -4.02 -1.63
C PHE A 122 7.72 -5.30 -0.96
N ASN A 123 8.98 -5.32 -0.54
CA ASN A 123 9.59 -6.49 0.06
C ASN A 123 9.11 -6.67 1.51
N SER A 124 8.15 -7.57 1.72
CA SER A 124 7.62 -7.94 3.04
C SER A 124 8.61 -8.73 3.91
N SER A 125 9.81 -9.02 3.41
CA SER A 125 10.89 -9.63 4.20
C SER A 125 11.91 -8.60 4.70
N LEU A 126 11.59 -7.30 4.62
CA LEU A 126 12.41 -6.25 5.20
C LEU A 126 12.65 -6.50 6.70
N MET A 127 13.93 -6.53 7.10
CA MET A 127 14.34 -6.59 8.50
C MET A 127 14.66 -5.18 9.00
N GLY A 128 13.98 -4.74 10.05
CA GLY A 128 14.16 -3.41 10.63
C GLY A 128 13.31 -2.33 9.98
N ASP A 129 13.71 -1.09 10.23
CA ASP A 129 13.01 0.11 9.78
C ASP A 129 13.64 0.66 8.49
N LEU A 130 12.81 0.99 7.51
CA LEU A 130 13.24 1.79 6.37
C LEU A 130 13.11 3.26 6.73
N THR A 131 14.17 4.02 6.53
CA THR A 131 14.17 5.48 6.64
C THR A 131 14.73 6.06 5.35
N ASN A 132 14.58 7.36 5.15
CA ASN A 132 15.15 8.06 4.00
C ASN A 132 16.62 7.65 3.73
N LEU A 133 16.99 7.41 2.45
CA LEU A 133 18.34 6.95 2.06
C LEU A 133 19.45 7.90 2.52
N VAL A 134 19.41 9.19 2.14
CA VAL A 134 20.32 10.28 2.55
C VAL A 134 19.67 11.61 2.15
N HIS A 135 19.46 12.57 3.07
CA HIS A 135 19.04 13.99 2.89
C HIS A 135 18.26 14.40 1.59
N GLY A 136 17.42 13.50 1.06
CA GLY A 136 16.61 13.71 -0.13
C GLY A 136 15.29 14.34 0.27
N SER A 137 15.26 15.68 0.18
CA SER A 137 14.29 16.62 0.75
C SER A 137 14.46 16.82 2.27
N HIS A 138 15.13 17.91 2.66
CA HIS A 138 15.48 18.27 4.04
C HIS A 138 14.27 18.48 4.98
N CYS A 139 13.04 18.27 4.50
CA CYS A 139 11.83 18.63 5.20
C CYS A 139 10.73 17.56 5.22
N SER A 140 10.95 16.34 4.68
CA SER A 140 10.03 15.22 4.89
C SER A 140 10.81 13.98 5.32
N LYS A 141 10.77 13.68 6.62
CA LYS A 141 11.41 12.50 7.20
C LYS A 141 10.36 11.43 7.37
N TYR A 142 10.62 10.23 6.90
CA TYR A 142 9.73 9.11 7.11
C TYR A 142 10.44 7.92 7.75
N LYS A 143 9.63 7.11 8.40
CA LYS A 143 9.99 5.82 8.95
C LYS A 143 8.93 4.82 8.53
N LEU A 144 9.35 3.75 7.86
CA LEU A 144 8.48 2.67 7.45
C LEU A 144 8.91 1.38 8.14
N THR A 145 7.99 0.79 8.90
CA THR A 145 8.24 -0.42 9.69
C THR A 145 7.25 -1.49 9.28
N ARG A 146 7.73 -2.71 9.03
CA ARG A 146 6.84 -3.83 8.75
C ARG A 146 6.05 -4.25 9.98
N ILE A 147 4.77 -4.58 9.81
CA ILE A 147 3.94 -5.23 10.84
C ILE A 147 4.23 -6.74 10.83
N PRO A 148 4.81 -7.31 11.90
CA PRO A 148 5.16 -8.73 11.97
C PRO A 148 3.94 -9.64 11.73
N GLY A 149 4.14 -10.75 11.02
CA GLY A 149 3.08 -11.71 10.72
C GLY A 149 2.07 -11.27 9.65
N THR A 150 2.25 -10.10 9.03
CA THR A 150 1.37 -9.59 7.97
C THR A 150 2.16 -9.19 6.72
N ASN A 151 1.45 -8.81 5.65
CA ASN A 151 2.01 -8.18 4.47
C ASN A 151 1.92 -6.64 4.51
N ALA A 152 1.71 -6.05 5.69
CA ALA A 152 1.50 -4.61 5.84
C ALA A 152 2.67 -3.89 6.50
N PHE A 153 2.73 -2.59 6.29
CA PHE A 153 3.75 -1.67 6.80
C PHE A 153 3.07 -0.47 7.46
N VAL A 154 3.63 0.00 8.56
CA VAL A 154 3.28 1.28 9.20
C VAL A 154 4.27 2.33 8.72
N GLY A 155 3.76 3.43 8.19
CA GLY A 155 4.52 4.63 7.85
C GLY A 155 4.26 5.74 8.84
N ILE A 156 5.32 6.42 9.27
CA ILE A 156 5.28 7.67 10.03
C ILE A 156 6.04 8.71 9.21
N VAL A 157 5.39 9.80 8.87
CA VAL A 157 5.93 10.90 8.09
C VAL A 157 5.92 12.14 8.95
N ASN A 158 7.05 12.82 9.05
CA ASN A 158 7.21 14.11 9.69
C ASN A 158 7.61 15.12 8.63
N GLU A 159 6.67 15.97 8.25
CA GLU A 159 6.85 16.98 7.23
C GLU A 159 6.90 18.38 7.85
N THR A 160 7.92 19.14 7.49
CA THR A 160 8.22 20.49 8.00
C THR A 160 8.15 21.57 6.92
N CYS A 161 7.80 21.21 5.68
CA CYS A 161 7.67 22.12 4.54
C CYS A 161 6.44 21.76 3.70
N ASP A 162 5.89 22.73 2.97
CA ASP A 162 4.90 22.45 1.92
C ASP A 162 5.62 22.22 0.59
N SER A 163 6.34 21.09 0.48
CA SER A 163 7.00 20.68 -0.76
C SER A 163 6.05 19.88 -1.65
N LEU A 164 6.07 20.18 -2.95
CA LEU A 164 5.27 19.47 -3.94
C LEU A 164 6.16 18.49 -4.69
N ALA A 165 6.02 17.20 -4.38
CA ALA A 165 6.43 16.14 -5.29
C ALA A 165 5.20 15.53 -5.96
N PHE A 166 5.39 15.01 -7.16
CA PHE A 166 4.35 14.35 -7.92
C PHE A 166 4.90 13.07 -8.53
N CYS A 167 4.08 12.03 -8.51
CA CYS A 167 4.28 10.83 -9.30
C CYS A 167 3.42 10.95 -10.57
N ALA A 168 3.87 10.39 -11.69
CA ALA A 168 3.12 10.39 -12.93
C ALA A 168 1.85 9.54 -12.79
N CYS A 169 0.68 10.18 -12.70
CA CYS A 169 -0.59 9.52 -12.40
C CYS A 169 -1.73 10.10 -13.25
N SER A 170 -2.58 9.24 -13.80
CA SER A 170 -3.86 9.67 -14.36
C SER A 170 -4.82 10.01 -13.22
N MET A 171 -5.52 11.15 -13.34
CA MET A 171 -6.49 11.62 -12.36
C MET A 171 -7.93 11.18 -12.70
N VAL A 172 -8.13 10.55 -13.86
CA VAL A 172 -9.45 10.28 -14.44
C VAL A 172 -9.70 8.78 -14.56
N ASP A 173 -8.69 8.04 -14.97
CA ASP A 173 -8.78 6.62 -15.28
C ASP A 173 -7.56 5.86 -14.74
N ARG A 174 -7.48 4.58 -15.11
CA ARG A 174 -6.34 3.72 -14.76
C ARG A 174 -5.29 3.69 -15.85
N LEU A 175 -5.36 4.54 -16.88
CA LEU A 175 -4.41 4.46 -17.99
C LEU A 175 -3.06 5.04 -17.58
N CYS A 176 -1.99 4.39 -18.02
CA CYS A 176 -0.66 4.95 -17.84
C CYS A 176 -0.48 6.17 -18.73
N LEU A 177 0.17 7.22 -18.22
CA LEU A 177 0.50 8.40 -19.02
C LEU A 177 1.56 8.09 -20.11
N ASN A 178 2.40 7.07 -19.89
CA ASN A 178 3.37 6.61 -20.87
C ASN A 178 3.49 5.07 -20.85
N CYS A 179 2.98 4.43 -21.91
CA CYS A 179 3.01 2.97 -22.04
C CYS A 179 4.32 2.41 -22.62
N HIS A 180 5.17 3.24 -23.23
CA HIS A 180 6.40 2.80 -23.89
C HIS A 180 7.61 2.75 -22.96
N ARG A 181 7.58 3.50 -21.86
CA ARG A 181 8.68 3.60 -20.89
C ARG A 181 8.23 3.14 -19.52
N MET A 182 9.07 2.36 -18.85
CA MET A 182 8.88 1.91 -17.48
C MET A 182 10.23 1.80 -16.77
N GLU A 183 10.69 2.91 -16.19
CA GLU A 183 11.93 2.91 -15.41
C GLU A 183 11.66 2.58 -13.94
N GLN A 184 12.58 1.84 -13.31
CA GLN A 184 12.41 1.37 -11.93
C GLN A 184 12.33 2.51 -10.91
N ASN A 185 13.12 3.58 -11.10
CA ASN A 185 13.24 4.68 -10.13
C ASN A 185 12.32 5.88 -10.44
N GLU A 186 11.66 5.91 -11.60
CA GLU A 186 10.70 6.97 -11.92
C GLU A 186 9.37 6.71 -11.20
N CYS A 187 8.87 7.65 -10.41
CA CYS A 187 7.60 7.44 -9.71
C CYS A 187 6.38 7.54 -10.66
N GLU A 188 5.52 6.52 -10.68
CA GLU A 188 4.25 6.49 -11.40
C GLU A 188 3.15 5.86 -10.51
N CYS A 189 1.88 6.05 -10.81
CA CYS A 189 0.82 5.31 -10.14
C CYS A 189 0.63 3.92 -10.76
N PRO A 190 0.07 2.93 -10.01
CA PRO A 190 -0.44 1.71 -10.62
C PRO A 190 -1.42 2.05 -11.75
N CYS A 191 -1.18 1.49 -12.92
CA CYS A 191 -1.90 1.85 -14.14
C CYS A 191 -1.89 0.70 -15.14
N GLU A 192 -2.66 0.84 -16.21
CA GLU A 192 -2.87 -0.16 -17.24
C GLU A 192 -2.54 0.41 -18.62
N CYS A 193 -1.97 -0.44 -19.47
CA CYS A 193 -1.72 -0.17 -20.88
C CYS A 193 -2.43 -1.23 -21.74
N PRO A 194 -2.76 -0.94 -23.00
CA PRO A 194 -3.23 -1.97 -23.93
C PRO A 194 -2.19 -3.09 -24.08
N LEU A 195 -2.65 -4.34 -24.11
CA LEU A 195 -1.80 -5.48 -24.43
C LEU A 195 -1.55 -5.51 -25.93
N GLU A 196 -0.31 -5.27 -26.35
CA GLU A 196 0.12 -5.52 -27.71
C GLU A 196 0.23 -7.03 -27.93
N VAL A 197 -0.69 -7.58 -28.71
CA VAL A 197 -0.66 -8.98 -29.13
C VAL A 197 0.04 -9.01 -30.49
N ASN A 198 1.29 -9.49 -30.51
CA ASN A 198 2.02 -9.74 -31.74
C ASN A 198 1.74 -11.16 -32.27
#